data_AF-A0A167IRM7-F1
#
_entry.id   AF-A0A167IRM7-F1
#
_cell.length_a   1.000
_cell.length_b   1.000
_cell.length_c   1.000
_cell.angle_alpha   90.00
_cell.angle_beta   90.00
_cell.angle_gamma   90.00
#
_symmetry.space_group_name_H-M   'P 1'
#
loop_
_entity.id
_entity.type
_entity.pdbx_description
1 polymer ?
#
loop_
_entity_poly.entity_id
_entity_poly.type
_entity_poly.pdbx_seq_one_letter_code
_entity_poly.pdbx_strand_id
1 'polypeptide(L)' 'MAAMMRTVLLSTALLGVVLALSGCETTNEDEWAGGARKPFHQAEQTCEAQAARIAEESARPAFFTGCMQAFGWTRRAG' A
#
# COMPACT_ATOMS: atom_id res chain seq x y z
N MET A 1 7.75 -52.62 11.52
CA MET A 1 8.56 -51.47 11.05
C MET A 1 7.60 -50.40 10.52
N ALA A 2 7.84 -49.14 10.89
CA ALA A 2 7.24 -47.91 10.35
C ALA A 2 5.77 -47.57 10.69
N ALA A 3 5.55 -47.11 11.92
CA ALA A 3 4.62 -46.01 12.16
C ALA A 3 5.27 -44.71 11.67
N MET A 4 4.76 -44.04 10.64
CA MET A 4 5.11 -42.65 10.26
C MET A 4 4.38 -42.26 8.97
N MET A 5 3.08 -42.02 8.99
CA MET A 5 2.41 -41.44 7.80
C MET A 5 1.16 -40.61 8.12
N ARG A 6 1.00 -40.18 9.38
CA ARG A 6 -0.12 -39.35 9.82
C ARG A 6 0.30 -37.97 10.37
N THR A 7 1.58 -37.65 10.30
CA THR A 7 2.15 -36.45 10.95
C THR A 7 2.63 -35.39 9.95
N VAL A 8 2.30 -35.52 8.66
CA VAL A 8 2.76 -34.57 7.63
C VAL A 8 1.67 -33.55 7.26
N LEU A 9 0.39 -33.84 7.55
CA LEU A 9 -0.72 -32.99 7.12
C LEU A 9 -1.03 -31.80 8.05
N LEU A 10 -0.46 -31.74 9.26
CA LEU A 10 -0.74 -30.65 10.20
C LEU A 10 0.22 -29.44 10.07
N SER A 11 1.35 -29.59 9.37
CA SER A 11 2.44 -28.59 9.43
C SER A 11 2.32 -27.46 8.40
N THR A 12 1.47 -27.60 7.37
CA THR A 12 1.36 -26.62 6.28
C THR A 12 0.35 -25.50 6.53
N ALA A 13 -0.46 -25.57 7.60
CA ALA A 13 -1.48 -24.55 7.88
C ALA A 13 -0.94 -23.28 8.57
N LEU A 14 0.30 -23.28 9.06
CA LEU A 14 0.85 -22.20 9.91
C LEU A 14 1.76 -21.20 9.18
N LEU A 15 2.12 -21.43 7.91
CA LEU A 15 3.01 -20.54 7.14
C LEU A 15 2.30 -19.48 6.27
N GLY A 16 0.99 -19.27 6.47
CA GLY A 16 0.20 -18.33 5.66
C GLY A 16 -0.01 -16.93 6.26
N VAL A 17 0.50 -16.64 7.46
CA VAL A 17 0.21 -15.40 8.20
C VAL A 17 1.48 -14.55 8.34
N VAL A 18 2.09 -14.07 7.25
CA VAL A 18 3.24 -13.16 7.36
C VAL A 18 3.25 -12.00 6.34
N LEU A 19 2.41 -11.94 5.30
CA LEU A 19 2.62 -10.98 4.20
C LEU A 19 1.44 -10.05 3.90
N ALA A 20 0.95 -9.32 4.91
CA ALA A 20 0.00 -8.22 4.65
C ALA A 20 0.23 -6.98 5.55
N LEU A 21 1.47 -6.78 6.01
CA LEU A 21 1.94 -5.51 6.59
C LEU A 21 2.75 -4.73 5.53
N SER A 22 2.34 -4.77 4.27
CA SER A 22 2.91 -3.92 3.22
C SER A 22 2.47 -2.48 3.47
N GLY A 23 3.27 -1.80 4.29
CA GLY A 23 3.46 -0.36 4.30
C GLY A 23 2.22 0.47 4.60
N CYS A 24 1.93 0.71 5.88
CA CYS A 24 1.49 2.06 6.27
C CYS A 24 2.68 3.01 6.11
N GLU A 25 3.15 3.25 4.89
CA GLU A 25 3.91 4.45 4.58
C GLU A 25 2.87 5.58 4.57
N THR A 26 2.57 6.11 5.77
CA THR A 26 1.66 7.24 5.91
C THR A 26 2.28 8.40 5.17
N THR A 27 1.56 8.97 4.19
CA THR A 27 2.10 10.09 3.43
C THR A 27 2.08 11.31 4.35
N ASN A 28 3.22 11.99 4.54
CA ASN A 28 3.26 13.17 5.39
C ASN A 28 2.88 14.42 4.58
N GLU A 29 1.85 15.17 5.02
CA GLU A 29 1.43 16.45 4.41
C GLU A 29 2.58 17.46 4.27
N ASP A 30 3.54 17.45 5.19
CA ASP A 30 4.70 18.36 5.18
C ASP A 30 5.58 18.19 3.93
N GLU A 31 5.49 17.04 3.26
CA GLU A 31 6.22 16.76 2.02
C GLU A 31 5.46 17.27 0.77
N TRP A 32 4.26 17.81 0.92
CA TRP A 32 3.39 18.22 -0.19
C TRP A 32 2.99 19.68 -0.12
N ALA A 33 3.05 20.35 -1.26
CA ALA A 33 2.61 21.72 -1.43
C ALA A 33 1.41 21.79 -2.39
N GLY A 34 0.60 22.84 -2.25
CA GLY A 34 -0.56 23.07 -3.10
C GLY A 34 -1.87 22.74 -2.40
N GLY A 35 -2.79 22.08 -3.11
CA GLY A 35 -4.07 21.64 -2.54
C GLY A 35 -5.28 22.52 -2.83
N ALA A 36 -5.41 23.03 -4.05
CA ALA A 36 -6.52 23.92 -4.38
C ALA A 36 -7.89 23.24 -4.52
N ARG A 37 -7.93 21.94 -4.88
CA ARG A 37 -9.19 21.24 -5.22
C ARG A 37 -9.74 20.35 -4.12
N LYS A 38 -8.88 19.77 -3.28
CA LYS A 38 -9.28 18.82 -2.23
C LYS A 38 -8.27 18.88 -1.07
N PRO A 39 -8.72 18.88 0.20
CA PRO A 39 -7.84 18.82 1.36
C PRO A 39 -6.88 17.62 1.30
N PHE A 40 -5.67 17.75 1.86
CA PHE A 40 -4.59 16.76 1.73
C PHE A 40 -5.05 15.34 2.07
N HIS A 41 -5.52 15.13 3.30
CA HIS A 41 -5.97 13.82 3.75
C HIS A 41 -7.11 13.22 2.93
N GLN A 42 -8.02 14.05 2.41
CA GLN A 42 -9.07 13.53 1.53
C GLN A 42 -8.51 13.09 0.19
N ALA A 43 -7.52 13.82 -0.36
CA ALA A 43 -6.85 13.47 -1.60
C ALA A 43 -6.01 12.20 -1.41
N GLU A 44 -5.21 12.14 -0.34
CA GLU A 44 -4.43 10.99 0.09
C GLU A 44 -5.29 9.73 0.15
N GLN A 45 -6.35 9.70 0.98
CA GLN A 45 -7.24 8.54 1.12
C GLN A 45 -7.87 8.13 -0.22
N THR A 46 -8.26 9.11 -1.05
CA THR A 46 -8.82 8.84 -2.38
C THR A 46 -7.79 8.20 -3.30
N CYS A 47 -6.54 8.64 -3.24
CA CYS A 47 -5.46 8.15 -4.09
C CYS A 47 -4.92 6.80 -3.61
N GLU A 48 -4.81 6.57 -2.30
CA GLU A 48 -4.45 5.29 -1.70
C GLU A 48 -5.47 4.20 -2.05
N ALA A 49 -6.77 4.49 -1.89
CA ALA A 49 -7.84 3.54 -2.21
C ALA A 49 -7.87 3.15 -3.70
N GLN A 50 -7.34 4.00 -4.58
CA GLN A 50 -7.18 3.70 -6.00
C GLN A 50 -5.88 2.96 -6.29
N ALA A 51 -4.77 3.39 -5.70
CA ALA A 51 -3.47 2.72 -5.84
C ALA A 51 -3.52 1.27 -5.32
N ALA A 52 -4.26 1.01 -4.24
CA ALA A 52 -4.48 -0.34 -3.70
C ALA A 52 -5.12 -1.33 -4.70
N ARG A 53 -5.80 -0.82 -5.75
CA ARG A 53 -6.41 -1.64 -6.80
C ARG A 53 -5.43 -2.01 -7.92
N ILE A 54 -4.25 -1.42 -7.93
CA ILE A 54 -3.21 -1.72 -8.93
C ILE A 54 -2.53 -3.02 -8.53
N ALA A 55 -2.55 -4.00 -9.44
CA ALA A 55 -1.97 -5.32 -9.19
C ALA A 55 -0.44 -5.24 -9.06
N GLU A 56 0.20 -4.41 -9.88
CA GLU A 56 1.64 -4.19 -9.85
C GLU A 56 2.02 -3.24 -8.70
N GLU A 57 2.66 -3.77 -7.66
CA GLU A 57 3.04 -3.00 -6.47
C GLU A 57 4.01 -1.86 -6.80
N SER A 58 4.97 -2.09 -7.71
CA SER A 58 5.93 -1.07 -8.17
C SER A 58 5.27 0.12 -8.87
N ALA A 59 4.07 -0.06 -9.45
CA ALA A 59 3.34 1.02 -10.11
C ALA A 59 2.52 1.88 -9.15
N ARG A 60 2.24 1.39 -7.93
CA ARG A 60 1.39 2.09 -6.93
C ARG A 60 1.94 3.46 -6.51
N PRO A 61 3.24 3.63 -6.20
CA PRO A 61 3.76 4.94 -5.77
C PRO A 61 3.72 6.00 -6.88
N ALA A 62 4.01 5.60 -8.11
CA ALA A 62 3.95 6.48 -9.28
C ALA A 62 2.50 6.93 -9.55
N PHE A 63 1.55 5.99 -9.49
CA PHE A 63 0.13 6.30 -9.60
C PHE A 63 -0.35 7.24 -8.50
N PHE A 64 0.00 6.95 -7.24
CA PHE A 64 -0.36 7.79 -6.09
C PHE A 64 0.10 9.23 -6.30
N THR A 65 1.36 9.41 -6.72
CA THR A 65 1.92 10.73 -7.01
C THR A 65 1.16 11.46 -8.11
N GLY A 66 0.83 10.78 -9.21
CA GLY A 66 0.03 11.36 -10.29
C GLY A 66 -1.39 11.73 -9.86
N CYS A 67 -2.02 10.89 -9.02
CA CYS A 67 -3.35 11.18 -8.47
C CYS A 67 -3.34 12.41 -7.56
N MET A 68 -2.32 12.55 -6.70
CA MET A 68 -2.14 13.74 -5.87
C MET A 68 -1.95 15.00 -6.72
N GLN A 69 -1.14 14.94 -7.79
CA GLN A 69 -0.98 16.03 -8.76
C GLN A 69 -2.30 16.40 -9.44
N ALA A 70 -3.15 15.41 -9.76
CA ALA A 70 -4.47 15.64 -10.31
C ALA A 70 -5.40 16.38 -9.34
N PHE A 71 -5.18 16.29 -8.02
CA PHE A 71 -5.85 17.11 -7.00
C PHE A 71 -5.15 18.46 -6.71
N GLY A 72 -4.06 18.75 -7.42
CA GLY A 72 -3.29 19.99 -7.27
C GLY A 72 -2.26 19.93 -6.14
N TRP A 73 -1.88 18.73 -5.70
CA TRP A 73 -0.81 18.51 -4.74
C TRP A 73 0.48 18.10 -5.46
N THR A 74 1.58 18.75 -5.11
CA THR A 74 2.90 18.47 -5.69
C THR A 74 3.88 18.17 -4.55
N ARG A 75 4.67 17.11 -4.68
CA ARG A 75 5.76 16.84 -3.73
C ARG A 75 6.75 18.00 -3.72
N ARG A 76 7.11 18.46 -2.53
CA ARG A 76 8.27 19.31 -2.34
C ARG A 76 9.51 18.52 -2.73
N ALA A 77 10.45 19.16 -3.40
CA ALA A 77 11.80 18.63 -3.46
C ALA A 77 12.38 18.76 -2.04
N GLY A 78 12.72 17.63 -1.44
CA GLY A 78 13.50 17.58 -0.19
C GLY A 78 14.96 17.92 -0.46
#